data_AF-A0A348S0B8-F1
#
_entry.id   AF-A0A348S0B8-F1
#
_cell.length_a   1.000
_cell.length_b   1.000
_cell.length_c   1.000
_cell.angle_alpha   90.00
_cell.angle_beta   90.00
_cell.angle_gamma   90.00
#
_symmetry.space_group_name_H-M   'P 1'
#
loop_
_entity.id
_entity.type
_entity.pdbx_description
1 polymer ?
#
loop_
_entity_poly.entity_id
_entity_poly.type
_entity_poly.pdbx_seq_one_letter_code
_entity_poly.pdbx_strand_id
1 'polypeptide(L)' 'MHQSETSRSGTFMGGMEVTDAAAQAIISGEAYINIHTTGNGGGEIRGQITP' A
#
# COMPACT_ATOMS: atom_id res chain seq x y z
N MET A 1 -32.73 10.60 -2.72
CA MET A 1 -31.63 10.60 -1.73
C MET A 1 -30.33 10.54 -2.52
N HIS A 2 -29.53 11.59 -2.40
CA HIS A 2 -28.30 11.82 -3.16
C HIS A 2 -27.17 11.03 -2.50
N GLN A 3 -26.68 9.98 -3.17
CA GLN A 3 -25.42 9.31 -2.79
C GLN A 3 -24.41 9.50 -3.92
N SER A 4 -24.09 10.76 -4.24
CA SER A 4 -22.73 11.10 -4.71
C SER A 4 -21.93 11.23 -3.40
N GLU A 5 -20.85 10.51 -3.14
CA GLU A 5 -19.65 10.33 -3.94
C GLU A 5 -19.00 8.98 -3.56
N THR A 6 -18.52 8.19 -4.52
CA THR A 6 -17.55 7.13 -4.21
C THR A 6 -16.21 7.81 -3.97
N SER A 7 -15.84 8.05 -2.71
CA SER A 7 -14.50 8.52 -2.37
C SER A 7 -13.48 7.49 -2.86
N ARG A 8 -12.78 7.79 -3.96
CA ARG A 8 -11.68 6.97 -4.50
C ARG A 8 -10.33 7.33 -3.88
N SER A 9 -10.34 8.00 -2.75
CA SER A 9 -9.15 8.47 -2.06
C SER A 9 -9.31 8.32 -0.55
N GLY A 10 -8.18 8.11 0.12
CA GLY A 10 -8.08 7.95 1.57
C GLY A 10 -6.62 7.99 1.99
N THR A 11 -6.36 8.20 3.28
CA THR A 11 -5.01 8.24 3.85
C THR A 11 -4.83 7.08 4.81
N PHE A 12 -3.76 6.31 4.65
CA PHE A 12 -3.32 5.30 5.60
C PHE A 12 -2.02 5.77 6.24
N MET A 13 -1.89 5.59 7.55
CA MET A 13 -0.65 5.86 8.27
C MET A 13 -0.19 4.58 8.96
N GLY A 14 1.09 4.28 8.84
CA GLY A 14 1.74 3.12 9.42
C GLY A 14 3.25 3.25 9.23
N GLY A 15 4.02 2.57 10.07
CA GLY A 15 5.47 2.63 10.00
C GLY A 15 6.08 1.32 10.47
N MET A 16 7.26 1.03 9.96
CA MET A 16 8.11 -0.06 10.41
C MET A 16 9.56 0.41 10.37
N GLU A 17 10.41 -0.26 11.15
CA GLU A 17 11.85 -0.07 11.01
C GLU A 17 12.28 -0.51 9.61
N VAL A 18 13.07 0.34 8.94
CA VAL A 18 13.63 0.02 7.63
C VAL A 18 14.99 -0.63 7.85
N THR A 19 15.04 -1.95 7.67
CA THR A 19 16.31 -2.70 7.69
C THR A 19 17.10 -2.44 6.41
N ASP A 20 18.40 -2.72 6.41
CA ASP A 20 19.24 -2.60 5.21
C ASP A 20 18.70 -3.42 4.04
N ALA A 21 18.22 -4.64 4.29
CA ALA A 21 17.61 -5.48 3.27
C ALA A 21 16.33 -4.88 2.69
N ALA A 22 15.48 -4.28 3.54
CA ALA A 22 14.28 -3.59 3.08
C ALA A 22 14.64 -2.35 2.25
N ALA A 23 15.64 -1.57 2.67
CA ALA A 23 16.13 -0.43 1.91
C ALA A 23 16.64 -0.86 0.52
N GLN A 24 17.43 -1.93 0.44
CA GLN A 24 17.90 -2.46 -0.85
C GLN A 24 16.75 -2.91 -1.75
N ALA A 25 15.74 -3.60 -1.21
CA ALA A 25 14.56 -4.03 -1.98
C ALA A 25 13.74 -2.84 -2.52
N ILE A 26 13.67 -1.74 -1.78
CA ILE A 26 13.03 -0.50 -2.25
C ILE A 26 13.85 0.11 -3.38
N ILE A 27 15.17 0.22 -3.20
CA ILE A 27 16.08 0.80 -4.20
C ILE A 27 16.10 -0.02 -5.50
N SER A 28 16.03 -1.35 -5.41
CA SER A 28 15.97 -2.25 -6.56
C SER A 28 14.61 -2.26 -7.28
N GLY A 29 13.59 -1.58 -6.74
CA GLY A 29 12.24 -1.59 -7.30
C GLY A 29 11.49 -2.91 -7.07
N GLU A 30 11.88 -3.68 -6.06
CA GLU A 30 11.26 -4.97 -5.71
C GLU A 30 10.19 -4.83 -4.62
N ALA A 31 10.06 -3.65 -4.01
CA ALA A 31 9.11 -3.38 -2.93
C ALA A 31 7.77 -2.79 -3.42
N TYR A 32 6.67 -3.29 -2.86
CA TYR A 32 5.32 -2.76 -3.11
C TYR A 32 4.49 -2.78 -1.83
N ILE A 33 3.46 -1.92 -1.79
CA ILE A 33 2.45 -1.91 -0.74
C ILE A 33 1.27 -2.77 -1.18
N ASN A 34 0.80 -3.64 -0.29
CA ASN A 34 -0.43 -4.40 -0.46
C ASN A 34 -1.43 -4.06 0.67
N ILE A 35 -2.49 -3.32 0.34
CA ILE A 35 -3.59 -3.03 1.27
C ILE A 35 -4.64 -4.12 1.07
N HIS A 36 -5.03 -4.78 2.15
CA HIS A 36 -6.00 -5.88 2.10
C HIS A 36 -6.97 -5.83 3.29
N THR A 37 -8.13 -6.45 3.10
CA THR A 37 -9.10 -6.74 4.15
C THR A 37 -9.08 -8.24 4.47
N THR A 38 -9.66 -8.65 5.60
CA THR A 38 -9.73 -10.07 5.99
C THR A 38 -10.47 -10.92 4.94
N GLY A 39 -11.48 -10.36 4.27
CA GLY A 39 -12.22 -11.03 3.19
C GLY A 39 -11.46 -11.10 1.87
N ASN A 40 -10.46 -10.24 1.66
CA ASN A 40 -9.69 -10.13 0.41
C ASN A 40 -8.18 -10.14 0.70
N GLY A 41 -7.67 -11.19 1.34
CA GLY A 41 -6.25 -11.29 1.74
C GLY A 41 -5.24 -11.23 0.58
N GLY A 42 -5.69 -11.53 -0.65
CA GLY A 42 -4.87 -11.37 -1.86
C GLY A 42 -4.53 -9.91 -2.19
N GLY A 43 -5.23 -8.93 -1.62
CA GLY A 43 -5.03 -7.51 -1.89
C GLY A 43 -6.23 -6.84 -2.55
N GLU A 44 -6.57 -5.67 -2.05
CA GLU A 44 -7.63 -4.80 -2.57
C GLU A 44 -7.01 -3.61 -3.33
N ILE A 45 -5.86 -3.09 -2.86
CA ILE A 45 -5.07 -2.04 -3.53
C ILE A 45 -3.59 -2.40 -3.48
N ARG A 46 -2.90 -2.24 -4.62
CA ARG A 46 -1.45 -2.45 -4.74
C ARG A 46 -0.76 -1.24 -5.34
N GLY A 47 0.39 -0.87 -4.79
CA GLY A 47 1.19 0.26 -5.28
C GLY A 47 2.68 -0.06 -5.24
N GLN A 48 3.37 0.18 -6.35
CA GLN A 48 4.83 0.02 -6.42
C GLN A 48 5.51 1.13 -5.62
N ILE A 49 6.53 0.79 -4.83
CA ILE A 49 7.41 1.78 -4.21
C ILE A 49 8.59 1.98 -5.16
N THR A 50 8.84 3.23 -5.53
CA THR A 50 9.97 3.64 -6.38
C THR A 50 10.83 4.65 -5.63
N PRO A 51 12.17 4.63 -5.81
CA PRO A 51 13.06 5.70 -5.33
C PRO A 51 12.72 7.08 -5.89
#